data_AF-A0A8D5FIN5-F1
#
_entry.id   AF-A0A8D5FIN5-F1
#
_cell.length_a   1.000
_cell.length_b   1.000
_cell.length_c   1.000
_cell.angle_alpha   90.00
_cell.angle_beta   90.00
_cell.angle_gamma   90.00
#
_symmetry.space_group_name_H-M   'P 1'
#
loop_
_entity.id
_entity.type
_entity.pdbx_description
1 polymer ?
#
loop_
_entity_poly.entity_id
_entity_poly.type
_entity_poly.pdbx_seq_one_letter_code
_entity_poly.pdbx_strand_id
1 'polypeptide(L)'
;MYRSLKNILVACLKRNRELPVARFLEKFQVILEKSNETLHLMSDMNDKLGGEYVFDLHYIEESAEKLDDLLLKIISEIKIITHHHTLDLFPAFERIQHTIQEELAGKHVLTSEAMVLPLHEVTDWQRDLVGGKMERLAGLSNHLGLRIPDGFVITTQAFFQHLQHSDLENVIEEAKYRLDKNDEDGWRRLARTMRKQITDTPLPRKLVTRIHQEYDALMERTNRNNLRVAMRSSAWGRVARQVLRGSTTHN
;
A
#
# COMPACT_ATOMS: atom_id res chain seq x y z
N MET A 1 -10.25 -53.98 -37.37
CA MET A 1 -10.64 -52.55 -37.33
C MET A 1 -9.82 -51.68 -36.36
N TYR A 2 -8.71 -52.16 -35.77
CA TYR A 2 -7.92 -51.41 -34.77
C TYR A 2 -6.59 -50.83 -35.30
N ARG A 3 -6.18 -51.21 -36.51
CA ARG A 3 -4.95 -50.74 -37.17
C ARG A 3 -5.14 -49.42 -37.94
N SER A 4 -6.35 -49.14 -38.43
CA SER A 4 -6.65 -47.90 -39.16
C SER A 4 -6.80 -46.69 -38.23
N LEU A 5 -7.38 -46.88 -37.04
CA LEU A 5 -7.52 -45.85 -36.01
C LEU A 5 -6.17 -45.43 -35.42
N LYS A 6 -5.21 -46.36 -35.28
CA LYS A 6 -3.85 -46.03 -34.82
C LYS A 6 -3.09 -45.22 -35.87
N ASN A 7 -3.31 -45.45 -37.16
CA ASN A 7 -2.72 -44.64 -38.23
C ASN A 7 -3.38 -43.26 -38.37
N ILE A 8 -4.67 -43.13 -38.08
CA ILE A 8 -5.36 -41.82 -38.03
C ILE A 8 -4.92 -41.03 -36.79
N LEU A 9 -4.80 -41.67 -35.62
CA LEU A 9 -4.27 -41.03 -34.41
C LEU A 9 -2.78 -40.67 -34.54
N VAL A 10 -1.97 -41.52 -35.17
CA VAL A 10 -0.55 -41.23 -35.44
C VAL A 10 -0.41 -40.18 -36.55
N ALA A 11 -1.33 -40.10 -37.53
CA ALA A 11 -1.36 -39.00 -38.50
C ALA A 11 -1.85 -37.67 -37.88
N CYS A 12 -2.72 -37.72 -36.88
CA CYS A 12 -3.14 -36.56 -36.09
C CYS A 12 -2.05 -36.11 -35.11
N LEU A 13 -1.33 -37.05 -34.49
CA LEU A 13 -0.17 -36.80 -33.60
C LEU A 13 1.11 -36.45 -34.37
N LYS A 14 1.25 -36.84 -35.65
CA LYS A 14 2.30 -36.35 -36.56
C LYS A 14 1.98 -35.01 -37.21
N ARG A 15 0.83 -34.40 -36.89
CA ARG A 15 0.61 -32.99 -37.21
C ARG A 15 1.19 -32.16 -36.06
N ASN A 16 2.52 -32.10 -36.02
CA ASN A 16 3.24 -30.94 -35.51
C ASN A 16 2.66 -29.74 -36.27
N ARG A 17 1.59 -29.14 -35.74
CA ARG A 17 1.20 -27.79 -36.15
C ARG A 17 2.13 -26.88 -35.38
N GLU A 18 3.39 -26.83 -35.81
CA GLU A 18 4.15 -25.60 -35.63
C GLU A 18 3.22 -24.47 -36.04
N LEU A 19 3.02 -23.49 -35.16
CA LEU A 19 2.33 -22.26 -35.52
C LEU A 19 2.96 -21.80 -36.85
N PRO A 20 2.16 -21.58 -37.91
CA PRO A 20 2.70 -21.04 -39.15
C PRO A 20 3.56 -19.83 -38.79
N VAL A 21 4.76 -19.72 -39.36
CA VAL A 21 5.73 -18.67 -38.99
C VAL A 21 5.08 -17.28 -38.99
N ALA A 22 4.15 -17.04 -39.91
CA ALA A 22 3.33 -15.83 -39.96
C ALA A 22 2.53 -15.57 -38.67
N ARG A 23 1.86 -16.59 -38.13
CA ARG A 23 1.06 -16.50 -36.90
C ARG A 23 1.92 -16.42 -35.64
N PHE A 24 3.07 -17.09 -35.61
CA PHE A 24 4.06 -16.90 -34.54
C PHE A 24 4.57 -15.46 -34.52
N LEU A 25 4.95 -14.92 -35.68
CA LEU A 25 5.47 -13.58 -35.83
C LEU A 25 4.42 -12.52 -35.48
N GLU A 26 3.17 -12.73 -35.89
CA GLU A 26 2.02 -11.90 -35.49
C GLU A 26 1.86 -11.88 -33.97
N LYS A 27 1.84 -13.03 -33.30
CA LYS A 27 1.72 -13.08 -31.83
C LYS A 27 2.94 -12.49 -31.11
N PHE A 28 4.13 -12.67 -31.66
CA PHE A 28 5.35 -12.09 -31.13
C PHE A 28 5.35 -10.55 -31.25
N GLN A 29 4.86 -10.00 -32.36
CA GLN A 29 4.68 -8.55 -32.52
C GLN A 29 3.70 -7.99 -31.49
N VAL A 30 2.57 -8.67 -31.26
CA VAL A 30 1.60 -8.28 -30.23
C VAL A 30 2.24 -8.26 -28.83
N ILE A 31 3.07 -9.26 -28.51
CA ILE A 31 3.81 -9.29 -27.23
C ILE A 31 4.75 -8.08 -27.12
N LEU A 32 5.52 -7.78 -28.17
CA LEU A 32 6.45 -6.64 -28.16
C LEU A 32 5.72 -5.31 -28.02
N GLU A 33 4.62 -5.12 -28.75
CA GLU A 33 3.80 -3.93 -28.69
C GLU A 33 3.24 -3.71 -27.28
N LYS A 34 2.63 -4.76 -26.70
CA LYS A 34 2.06 -4.69 -25.35
C LYS A 34 3.11 -4.55 -24.26
N SER A 35 4.30 -5.15 -24.44
CA SER A 35 5.42 -4.96 -23.52
C SER A 35 5.91 -3.50 -23.54
N ASN A 36 5.99 -2.88 -24.71
CA ASN A 36 6.36 -1.46 -24.83
C ASN A 36 5.29 -0.56 -24.20
N GLU A 37 4.00 -0.82 -24.43
CA GLU A 37 2.91 -0.10 -23.76
C GLU A 37 3.02 -0.21 -22.23
N THR A 38 3.35 -1.39 -21.71
CA THR A 38 3.55 -1.61 -20.27
C THR A 38 4.72 -0.77 -19.74
N LEU A 39 5.85 -0.77 -20.44
CA LEU A 39 7.02 0.02 -20.06
C LEU A 39 6.77 1.53 -20.11
N HIS A 40 6.01 2.00 -21.11
CA HIS A 40 5.61 3.40 -21.19
C HIS A 40 4.70 3.80 -20.03
N LEU A 41 3.72 2.97 -19.69
CA LEU A 41 2.86 3.20 -18.54
C LEU A 41 3.66 3.22 -17.23
N MET A 42 4.58 2.27 -17.03
CA MET A 42 5.48 2.25 -15.88
C MET A 42 6.37 3.50 -15.81
N SER A 43 6.85 3.99 -16.95
CA SER A 43 7.64 5.23 -17.03
C SER A 43 6.81 6.44 -16.63
N ASP A 44 5.60 6.59 -17.16
CA ASP A 44 4.68 7.68 -16.81
C ASP A 44 4.31 7.66 -15.31
N MET A 45 4.04 6.47 -14.77
CA MET A 45 3.84 6.28 -13.33
C MET A 45 5.08 6.69 -12.52
N ASN A 46 6.28 6.33 -12.96
CA ASN A 46 7.54 6.68 -12.29
C ASN A 46 7.82 8.19 -12.34
N ASP A 47 7.56 8.85 -13.46
CA ASP A 47 7.73 10.30 -13.62
C ASP A 47 6.77 11.05 -12.68
N LYS A 48 5.52 10.59 -12.58
CA LYS A 48 4.53 11.14 -11.65
C LYS A 48 4.90 10.88 -10.19
N LEU A 49 5.50 9.74 -9.87
CA LEU A 49 6.05 9.46 -8.53
C LEU A 49 7.23 10.37 -8.17
N GLY A 50 7.97 10.88 -9.14
CA GLY A 50 9.09 11.81 -8.98
C GLY A 50 8.72 13.16 -8.32
N GLY A 51 7.43 13.46 -8.17
CA GLY A 51 6.92 14.57 -7.36
C GLY A 51 6.66 15.87 -8.11
N GLU A 52 6.98 15.93 -9.41
CA GLU A 52 6.69 17.09 -10.27
C GLU A 52 5.22 17.17 -10.71
N TYR A 53 4.46 16.07 -10.56
CA TYR A 53 3.07 15.98 -10.99
C TYR A 53 2.12 15.67 -9.83
N VAL A 54 0.88 16.17 -9.92
CA VAL A 54 -0.21 15.84 -9.00
C VAL A 54 -1.09 14.79 -9.65
N PHE A 55 -1.26 13.65 -8.97
CA PHE A 55 -2.19 12.59 -9.36
C PHE A 55 -3.05 12.18 -8.18
N ASP A 56 -4.26 11.69 -8.45
CA ASP A 56 -5.23 11.23 -7.46
C ASP A 56 -5.27 9.70 -7.38
N LEU A 57 -6.08 9.16 -6.46
CA LEU A 57 -6.25 7.71 -6.30
C LEU A 57 -6.82 7.07 -7.58
N HIS A 58 -7.70 7.77 -8.27
CA HIS A 58 -8.32 7.30 -9.51
C HIS A 58 -7.27 7.04 -10.59
N TYR A 59 -6.28 7.92 -10.75
CA TYR A 59 -5.15 7.68 -11.64
C TYR A 59 -4.37 6.40 -11.29
N ILE A 60 -4.16 6.13 -10.01
CA ILE A 60 -3.42 4.93 -9.57
C ILE A 60 -4.24 3.67 -9.89
N GLU A 61 -5.54 3.67 -9.57
CA GLU A 61 -6.47 2.58 -9.87
C GLU A 61 -6.52 2.31 -11.39
N GLU A 62 -6.73 3.34 -12.19
CA GLU A 62 -6.79 3.24 -13.65
C GLU A 62 -5.46 2.74 -14.24
N SER A 63 -4.32 3.18 -13.69
CA SER A 63 -3.00 2.73 -14.15
C SER A 63 -2.75 1.27 -13.80
N ALA A 64 -3.15 0.83 -12.61
CA ALA A 64 -3.04 -0.57 -12.19
C ALA A 64 -3.94 -1.48 -13.05
N GLU A 65 -5.20 -1.08 -13.29
CA GLU A 65 -6.12 -1.82 -14.17
C GLU A 65 -5.55 -1.94 -15.59
N LYS A 66 -5.01 -0.86 -16.16
CA LYS A 66 -4.37 -0.89 -17.48
C LYS A 66 -3.18 -1.84 -17.52
N LEU A 67 -2.36 -1.85 -16.46
CA LEU A 67 -1.21 -2.73 -16.35
C LEU A 67 -1.63 -4.20 -16.30
N ASP A 68 -2.65 -4.52 -15.49
CA ASP A 68 -3.24 -5.87 -15.41
C ASP A 68 -3.74 -6.35 -16.78
N ASP A 69 -4.45 -5.48 -17.49
CA ASP A 69 -5.00 -5.75 -18.82
C ASP A 69 -3.91 -6.07 -19.85
N LEU A 70 -2.82 -5.28 -19.87
CA LEU A 70 -1.70 -5.46 -20.78
C LEU A 70 -0.93 -6.74 -20.45
N LEU A 71 -0.66 -7.00 -19.18
CA LEU A 71 0.07 -8.19 -18.73
C LEU A 71 -0.72 -9.47 -18.98
N LEU A 72 -2.04 -9.47 -18.74
CA LEU A 72 -2.90 -10.61 -19.03
C LEU A 72 -2.88 -10.94 -20.54
N LYS A 73 -2.93 -9.92 -21.39
CA LYS A 73 -2.81 -10.08 -22.86
C LYS A 73 -1.45 -10.67 -23.22
N ILE A 74 -0.35 -10.15 -22.68
CA ILE A 74 1.01 -10.70 -22.92
C ILE A 74 1.12 -12.16 -22.49
N ILE A 75 0.68 -12.50 -21.27
CA ILE A 75 0.72 -13.86 -20.73
C ILE A 75 -0.10 -14.81 -21.61
N SER A 76 -1.27 -14.38 -22.09
CA SER A 76 -2.12 -15.17 -22.97
C SER A 76 -1.44 -15.47 -24.32
N GLU A 77 -0.75 -14.48 -24.91
CA GLU A 77 -0.04 -14.66 -26.18
C GLU A 77 1.22 -15.50 -26.03
N ILE A 78 1.96 -15.33 -24.93
CA ILE A 78 3.10 -16.19 -24.58
C ILE A 78 2.65 -17.64 -24.43
N LYS A 79 1.51 -17.89 -23.78
CA LYS A 79 0.93 -19.24 -23.63
C LYS A 79 0.61 -19.88 -24.98
N ILE A 80 0.10 -19.09 -25.94
CA ILE A 80 -0.17 -19.55 -27.31
C ILE A 80 1.13 -19.92 -28.03
N ILE A 81 2.17 -19.08 -27.92
CA ILE A 81 3.45 -19.31 -28.59
C ILE A 81 4.21 -20.50 -27.99
N THR A 82 4.26 -20.60 -26.66
CA THR A 82 5.09 -21.59 -25.94
C THR A 82 4.44 -22.97 -25.79
N HIS A 83 3.28 -23.21 -26.42
CA HIS A 83 2.59 -24.51 -26.43
C HIS A 83 2.45 -25.11 -25.02
N HIS A 84 2.05 -24.28 -24.05
CA HIS A 84 1.81 -24.65 -22.65
C HIS A 84 3.03 -24.93 -21.75
N HIS A 85 4.26 -24.63 -22.18
CA HIS A 85 5.45 -24.77 -21.30
C HIS A 85 5.61 -23.66 -20.25
N THR A 86 4.69 -22.70 -20.20
CA THR A 86 4.66 -21.61 -19.23
C THR A 86 3.62 -21.89 -18.14
N LEU A 87 3.95 -22.83 -17.24
CA LEU A 87 3.01 -23.31 -16.21
C LEU A 87 2.78 -22.33 -15.05
N ASP A 88 3.72 -21.40 -14.81
CA ASP A 88 3.73 -20.63 -13.56
C ASP A 88 3.50 -19.11 -13.73
N LEU A 89 3.40 -18.60 -14.96
CA LEU A 89 3.25 -17.16 -15.21
C LEU A 89 1.87 -16.64 -14.79
N PHE A 90 0.82 -17.40 -15.07
CA PHE A 90 -0.55 -17.00 -14.73
C PHE A 90 -0.79 -17.02 -13.20
N PRO A 91 -0.41 -18.08 -12.45
CA PRO A 91 -0.47 -18.04 -10.98
C PRO A 91 0.39 -16.94 -10.35
N ALA A 92 1.58 -16.66 -10.91
CA ALA A 92 2.42 -15.56 -10.43
C ALA A 92 1.77 -14.20 -10.67
N PHE A 93 1.14 -14.00 -11.82
CA PHE A 93 0.37 -12.79 -12.15
C PHE A 93 -0.81 -12.61 -11.20
N GLU A 94 -1.66 -13.63 -11.02
CA GLU A 94 -2.82 -13.54 -10.10
C GLU A 94 -2.39 -13.19 -8.67
N ARG A 95 -1.28 -13.78 -8.19
CA ARG A 95 -0.75 -13.47 -6.86
C ARG A 95 -0.30 -12.01 -6.75
N ILE A 96 0.42 -11.49 -7.74
CA ILE A 96 0.89 -10.10 -7.75
C ILE A 96 -0.30 -9.13 -7.87
N GLN A 97 -1.23 -9.42 -8.77
CA GLN A 97 -2.46 -8.65 -8.95
C GLN A 97 -3.24 -8.56 -7.64
N HIS A 98 -3.44 -9.69 -6.95
CA HIS A 98 -4.11 -9.69 -5.65
C HIS A 98 -3.42 -8.79 -4.64
N THR A 99 -2.08 -8.87 -4.52
CA THR A 99 -1.31 -7.99 -3.64
C THR A 99 -1.50 -6.51 -3.99
N ILE A 100 -1.41 -6.15 -5.27
CA ILE A 100 -1.60 -4.76 -5.71
C ILE A 100 -3.02 -4.28 -5.37
N GLN A 101 -4.04 -5.09 -5.62
CA GLN A 101 -5.43 -4.73 -5.35
C GLN A 101 -5.72 -4.59 -3.86
N GLU A 102 -5.10 -5.41 -2.99
CA GLU A 102 -5.21 -5.25 -1.53
C GLU A 102 -4.60 -3.93 -1.05
N GLU A 103 -3.46 -3.55 -1.62
CA GLU A 103 -2.76 -2.30 -1.32
C GLU A 103 -3.59 -1.08 -1.79
N LEU A 104 -4.19 -1.15 -2.99
CA LEU A 104 -5.07 -0.12 -3.53
C LEU A 104 -6.39 0.01 -2.75
N ALA A 105 -6.98 -1.12 -2.34
CA ALA A 105 -8.15 -1.15 -1.48
C ALA A 105 -7.87 -0.61 -0.06
N GLY A 106 -6.63 -0.22 0.24
CA GLY A 106 -6.22 0.33 1.51
C GLY A 106 -6.24 -0.70 2.64
N LYS A 107 -6.36 -1.98 2.31
CA LYS A 107 -6.21 -3.10 3.24
C LYS A 107 -4.73 -3.45 3.38
N HIS A 108 -3.92 -2.49 3.83
CA HIS A 108 -2.68 -2.89 4.45
C HIS A 108 -3.06 -3.66 5.72
N VAL A 109 -2.85 -4.97 5.69
CA VAL A 109 -2.77 -5.76 6.91
C VAL A 109 -1.62 -5.15 7.71
N LEU A 110 -1.95 -4.31 8.68
CA LEU A 110 -1.05 -3.92 9.75
C LEU A 110 -0.67 -5.22 10.45
N THR A 111 0.38 -5.87 9.94
CA THR A 111 0.75 -7.26 10.26
C THR A 111 1.31 -7.38 11.66
N SER A 112 1.60 -6.25 12.29
CA SER A 112 1.96 -6.15 13.68
C SER A 112 0.72 -5.77 14.48
N GLU A 113 0.40 -6.51 15.55
CA GLU A 113 -0.56 -6.12 16.58
C GLU A 113 0.01 -5.12 17.60
N ALA A 114 1.27 -4.70 17.41
CA ALA A 114 1.96 -3.84 18.36
C ALA A 114 1.34 -2.44 18.34
N MET A 115 0.59 -2.12 19.39
CA MET A 115 0.01 -0.79 19.63
C MET A 115 1.08 0.26 19.97
N VAL A 116 2.18 -0.17 20.57
CA VAL A 116 3.33 0.67 20.92
C VAL A 116 4.60 -0.12 20.64
N LEU A 117 5.59 0.52 20.04
CA LEU A 117 6.85 -0.09 19.61
C LEU A 117 8.03 0.73 20.13
N PRO A 118 9.02 0.13 20.81
CA PRO A 118 10.26 0.81 21.18
C PRO A 118 11.02 1.28 19.94
N LEU A 119 11.65 2.47 19.99
CA LEU A 119 12.36 3.02 18.83
C LEU A 119 13.49 2.12 18.31
N HIS A 120 14.14 1.38 19.20
CA HIS A 120 15.23 0.46 18.83
C HIS A 120 14.74 -0.80 18.10
N GLU A 121 13.45 -1.15 18.22
CA GLU A 121 12.83 -2.30 17.52
C GLU A 121 12.24 -1.90 16.16
N VAL A 122 12.24 -0.62 15.81
CA VAL A 122 11.71 -0.13 14.53
C VAL A 122 12.67 -0.48 13.40
N THR A 123 12.15 -1.16 12.39
CA THR A 123 12.87 -1.53 11.16
C THR A 123 12.47 -0.64 9.96
N ASP A 124 13.31 -0.59 8.92
CA ASP A 124 13.13 0.27 7.75
C ASP A 124 11.81 0.02 6.97
N TRP A 125 11.23 -1.17 7.14
CA TRP A 125 9.99 -1.58 6.47
C TRP A 125 8.72 -1.21 7.24
N GLN A 126 8.84 -0.60 8.43
CA GLN A 126 7.70 -0.26 9.29
C GLN A 126 7.23 1.18 9.15
N ARG A 127 7.58 1.88 8.05
CA ARG A 127 7.16 3.26 7.78
C ARG A 127 5.65 3.46 7.94
N ASP A 128 4.85 2.51 7.46
CA ASP A 128 3.40 2.61 7.55
C ASP A 128 2.86 2.40 8.96
N LEU A 129 3.62 1.73 9.81
CA LEU A 129 3.29 1.48 11.21
C LEU A 129 3.69 2.64 12.13
N VAL A 130 4.84 3.28 11.89
CA VAL A 130 5.40 4.32 12.80
C VAL A 130 5.40 5.74 12.22
N GLY A 131 5.06 5.87 10.93
CA GLY A 131 5.17 7.12 10.18
C GLY A 131 6.60 7.44 9.75
N GLY A 132 6.75 8.17 8.64
CA GLY A 132 8.04 8.35 7.97
C GLY A 132 9.09 9.14 8.76
N LYS A 133 8.69 9.91 9.79
CA LYS A 133 9.66 10.63 10.64
C LYS A 133 10.33 9.70 11.64
N MET A 134 9.55 8.82 12.27
CA MET A 134 10.05 7.91 13.30
C MET A 134 10.80 6.73 12.69
N GLU A 135 10.36 6.23 11.52
CA GLU A 135 11.13 5.24 10.76
C GLU A 135 12.54 5.77 10.43
N ARG A 136 12.63 6.98 9.86
CA ARG A 136 13.93 7.62 9.61
C ARG A 136 14.75 7.80 10.87
N LEU A 137 14.14 8.29 11.97
CA LEU A 137 14.86 8.51 13.23
C LEU A 137 15.41 7.19 13.79
N ALA A 138 14.62 6.11 13.76
CA ALA A 138 15.08 4.79 14.17
C ALA A 138 16.18 4.26 13.25
N GLY A 139 16.05 4.45 11.94
CA GLY A 139 17.09 4.10 10.96
C GLY A 139 18.43 4.78 11.24
N LEU A 140 18.44 6.04 11.72
CA LEU A 140 19.68 6.72 12.13
C LEU A 140 20.39 5.99 13.28
N SER A 141 19.65 5.39 14.20
CA SER A 141 20.25 4.65 15.31
C SER A 141 20.64 3.23 14.91
N ASN A 142 19.71 2.52 14.28
CA ASN A 142 19.84 1.09 13.98
C ASN A 142 20.85 0.80 12.85
N HIS A 143 20.96 1.69 11.85
CA HIS A 143 21.85 1.49 10.69
C HIS A 143 23.13 2.31 10.77
N LEU A 144 23.06 3.55 11.25
CA LEU A 144 24.21 4.47 11.26
C LEU A 144 24.91 4.52 12.64
N GLY A 145 24.40 3.80 13.65
CA GLY A 145 24.97 3.78 15.00
C GLY A 145 24.96 5.14 15.69
N LEU A 146 24.18 6.10 15.20
CA LEU A 146 24.11 7.44 15.77
C LEU A 146 23.31 7.40 17.06
N ARG A 147 23.79 8.15 18.07
CA ARG A 147 23.07 8.30 19.33
C ARG A 147 21.84 9.18 19.10
N ILE A 148 20.66 8.55 19.10
CA ILE A 148 19.38 9.24 19.17
C ILE A 148 18.84 9.22 20.61
N PRO A 149 17.93 10.14 20.98
CA PRO A 149 17.19 10.01 22.22
C PRO A 149 16.36 8.72 22.24
N ASP A 150 16.41 7.98 23.34
CA ASP A 150 15.53 6.82 23.55
C ASP A 150 14.06 7.24 23.60
N GLY A 151 13.19 6.32 23.19
CA GLY A 151 11.75 6.51 23.21
C GLY A 151 11.01 5.34 22.58
N PHE A 152 9.72 5.54 22.39
CA PHE A 152 8.81 4.59 21.77
C PHE A 152 7.82 5.32 20.87
N VAL A 153 7.17 4.58 19.99
CA VAL A 153 6.20 5.09 19.02
C VAL A 153 4.85 4.44 19.30
N ILE A 154 3.80 5.27 19.41
CA ILE A 154 2.42 4.80 19.33
C ILE A 154 2.11 4.57 17.85
N THR A 155 1.75 3.36 17.48
CA THR A 155 1.66 2.96 16.08
C THR A 155 0.40 3.51 15.40
N THR A 156 0.42 3.58 14.07
CA THR A 156 -0.76 3.93 13.26
C THR A 156 -1.91 2.95 13.47
N GLN A 157 -1.60 1.69 13.80
CA GLN A 157 -2.61 0.70 14.15
C GLN A 157 -3.35 1.05 15.45
N ALA A 158 -2.63 1.47 16.50
CA ALA A 158 -3.27 1.95 17.72
C ALA A 158 -4.21 3.13 17.46
N PHE A 159 -3.82 4.02 16.54
CA PHE A 159 -4.67 5.11 16.10
C PHE A 159 -5.93 4.62 15.37
N PHE A 160 -5.82 3.71 14.40
CA PHE A 160 -6.99 3.17 13.69
C PHE A 160 -7.93 2.39 14.61
N GLN A 161 -7.38 1.60 15.55
CA GLN A 161 -8.18 0.92 16.56
C GLN A 161 -8.92 1.94 17.44
N HIS A 162 -8.27 3.01 17.88
CA HIS A 162 -8.95 4.09 18.61
C HIS A 162 -10.08 4.72 17.78
N LEU A 163 -9.84 4.98 16.49
CA LEU A 163 -10.87 5.53 15.60
C LEU A 163 -12.07 4.59 15.45
N GLN A 164 -11.86 3.28 15.34
CA GLN A 164 -12.94 2.30 15.28
C GLN A 164 -13.82 2.29 16.54
N HIS A 165 -13.26 2.62 17.71
CA HIS A 165 -14.03 2.74 18.96
C HIS A 165 -14.78 4.06 19.09
N SER A 166 -14.49 5.03 18.21
CA SER A 166 -15.05 6.38 18.29
C SER A 166 -16.31 6.58 17.45
N ASP A 167 -16.87 5.54 16.80
CA ASP A 167 -18.09 5.59 15.96
C ASP A 167 -18.10 6.72 14.91
N LEU A 168 -16.91 7.14 14.45
CA LEU A 168 -16.77 8.24 13.49
C LEU A 168 -17.30 7.89 12.11
N GLU A 169 -17.39 6.60 11.77
CA GLU A 169 -17.90 6.15 10.48
C GLU A 169 -19.31 6.69 10.23
N ASN A 170 -20.19 6.63 11.23
CA ASN A 170 -21.56 7.16 11.13
C ASN A 170 -21.56 8.68 10.92
N VAL A 171 -20.68 9.41 11.61
CA VAL A 171 -20.57 10.88 11.48
C VAL A 171 -20.04 11.27 10.10
N ILE A 172 -19.09 10.51 9.56
CA ILE A 172 -18.56 10.72 8.20
C ILE A 172 -19.65 10.45 7.17
N GLU A 173 -20.38 9.33 7.30
CA GLU A 173 -21.45 8.97 6.37
C GLU A 173 -22.59 9.99 6.38
N GLU A 174 -23.09 10.40 7.56
CA GLU A 174 -24.11 11.45 7.67
C GLU A 174 -23.64 12.77 7.04
N ALA A 175 -22.37 13.11 7.21
CA ALA A 175 -21.79 14.32 6.65
C ALA A 175 -21.72 14.28 5.11
N LYS A 176 -21.40 13.13 4.50
CA LYS A 176 -21.35 12.97 3.04
C LYS A 176 -22.69 13.29 2.37
N TYR A 177 -23.81 12.97 3.00
CA TYR A 177 -25.14 13.25 2.46
C TYR A 177 -25.63 14.69 2.72
N ARG A 178 -25.10 15.35 3.75
CA ARG A 178 -25.59 16.65 4.22
C ARG A 178 -24.75 17.85 3.81
N LEU A 179 -23.46 17.65 3.54
CA LEU A 179 -22.53 18.73 3.24
C LEU A 179 -22.28 18.85 1.73
N ASP A 180 -22.49 20.06 1.23
CA ASP A 180 -22.03 20.44 -0.11
C ASP A 180 -20.50 20.66 -0.08
N LYS A 181 -19.83 20.38 -1.21
CA LYS A 181 -18.39 20.60 -1.40
C LYS A 181 -17.98 22.06 -1.16
N ASN A 182 -18.90 23.00 -1.36
CA ASN A 182 -18.64 24.44 -1.20
C ASN A 182 -19.01 25.01 0.19
N ASP A 183 -19.59 24.22 1.11
CA ASP A 183 -19.95 24.70 2.46
C ASP A 183 -18.76 24.64 3.42
N GLU A 184 -17.84 25.60 3.31
CA GLU A 184 -16.65 25.68 4.18
C GLU A 184 -16.99 25.68 5.67
N ASP A 185 -18.04 26.38 6.07
CA ASP A 185 -18.42 26.46 7.48
C ASP A 185 -19.01 25.14 7.98
N GLY A 186 -19.72 24.42 7.12
CA GLY A 186 -20.13 23.04 7.35
C GLY A 186 -18.96 22.09 7.58
N TRP A 187 -17.94 22.15 6.72
CA TRP A 187 -16.71 21.37 6.87
C TRP A 187 -15.97 21.70 8.18
N ARG A 188 -15.90 22.99 8.56
CA ARG A 188 -15.29 23.42 9.83
C ARG A 188 -16.08 22.91 11.04
N ARG A 189 -17.41 22.94 11.00
CA ARG A 189 -18.27 22.39 12.06
C ARG A 189 -18.04 20.89 12.19
N LEU A 190 -18.04 20.15 11.08
CA LEU A 190 -17.79 18.72 11.06
C LEU A 190 -16.42 18.37 11.66
N ALA A 191 -15.36 19.05 11.22
CA ALA A 191 -14.01 18.83 11.74
C ALA A 191 -13.93 19.06 13.26
N ARG A 192 -14.65 20.07 13.78
CA ARG A 192 -14.73 20.33 15.23
C ARG A 192 -15.44 19.20 15.96
N THR A 193 -16.57 18.72 15.42
CA THR A 193 -17.31 17.58 15.97
C THR A 193 -16.45 16.33 16.02
N MET A 194 -15.79 15.98 14.91
CA MET A 194 -14.90 14.81 14.83
C MET A 194 -13.74 14.91 15.84
N ARG A 195 -13.08 16.08 15.94
CA ARG A 195 -12.00 16.28 16.93
C ARG A 195 -12.49 16.10 18.35
N LYS A 196 -13.66 16.65 18.68
CA LYS A 196 -14.27 16.50 20.00
C LYS A 196 -14.53 15.03 20.31
N GLN A 197 -15.17 14.32 19.39
CA GLN A 197 -15.47 12.90 19.56
C GLN A 197 -14.21 12.04 19.72
N ILE A 198 -13.16 12.28 18.93
CA ILE A 198 -11.86 11.59 19.09
C ILE A 198 -11.26 11.84 20.48
N THR A 199 -11.38 13.07 20.99
CA THR A 199 -10.81 13.49 22.28
C THR A 199 -11.61 12.97 23.47
N ASP A 200 -12.94 12.93 23.35
CA ASP A 200 -13.85 12.45 24.39
C ASP A 200 -13.93 10.91 24.43
N THR A 201 -13.52 10.23 23.33
CA THR A 201 -13.46 8.76 23.30
C THR A 201 -12.34 8.27 24.22
N PRO A 202 -12.62 7.37 25.17
CA PRO A 202 -11.59 6.82 26.05
C PRO A 202 -10.62 5.93 25.25
N LEU A 203 -9.33 6.03 25.56
CA LEU A 203 -8.31 5.17 24.95
C LEU A 203 -8.56 3.69 25.34
N PRO A 204 -8.33 2.72 24.43
CA PRO A 204 -8.41 1.30 24.75
C PRO A 204 -7.49 0.94 25.92
N ARG A 205 -7.97 0.15 26.88
CA ARG A 205 -7.19 -0.25 28.07
C ARG A 205 -5.84 -0.89 27.69
N LYS A 206 -5.84 -1.75 26.66
CA LYS A 206 -4.62 -2.41 26.16
C LYS A 206 -3.57 -1.40 25.69
N LEU A 207 -3.98 -0.31 25.03
CA LEU A 207 -3.08 0.76 24.59
C LEU A 207 -2.49 1.51 25.80
N VAL A 208 -3.34 1.89 26.76
CA VAL A 208 -2.91 2.59 27.98
C VAL A 208 -1.89 1.75 28.74
N THR A 209 -2.19 0.47 28.98
CA THR A 209 -1.27 -0.45 29.65
C THR A 209 0.07 -0.54 28.92
N ARG A 210 0.05 -0.66 27.59
CA ARG A 210 1.29 -0.76 26.82
C ARG A 210 2.11 0.53 26.86
N ILE A 211 1.48 1.71 26.80
CA ILE A 211 2.18 3.00 26.94
C ILE A 211 2.88 3.08 28.30
N HIS A 212 2.20 2.67 29.38
CA HIS A 212 2.81 2.66 30.71
C HIS A 212 4.01 1.70 30.80
N GLN A 213 3.89 0.49 30.26
CA GLN A 213 4.99 -0.49 30.24
C GLN A 213 6.24 0.06 29.53
N GLU A 214 6.07 0.68 28.36
CA GLU A 214 7.19 1.24 27.61
C GLU A 214 7.78 2.48 28.29
N TYR A 215 6.94 3.28 28.96
CA TYR A 215 7.39 4.41 29.76
C TYR A 215 8.21 3.97 30.98
N ASP A 216 7.77 2.94 31.69
CA ASP A 216 8.50 2.36 32.83
C ASP A 216 9.84 1.76 32.39
N ALA A 217 9.85 1.00 31.29
CA ALA A 217 11.08 0.47 30.69
C ALA A 217 12.05 1.60 30.26
N LEU A 218 11.53 2.72 29.76
CA LEU A 218 12.35 3.88 29.39
C LEU A 218 12.96 4.56 30.63
N MET A 219 12.24 4.63 31.75
CA MET A 219 12.78 5.15 33.01
C MET A 219 13.90 4.26 33.55
N GLU A 220 13.73 2.94 33.49
CA GLU A 220 14.76 1.98 33.90
C GLU A 220 16.02 2.10 33.04
N ARG A 221 15.88 2.13 31.71
CA ARG A 221 17.01 2.26 30.77
C ARG A 221 17.78 3.57 30.93
N THR A 222 17.08 4.65 31.28
CA THR A 222 17.70 5.98 31.47
C THR A 222 18.16 6.24 32.90
N ASN A 223 17.86 5.32 33.84
CA ASN A 223 18.11 5.45 35.28
C ASN A 223 17.58 6.78 35.86
N ARG A 224 16.34 7.16 35.48
CA ARG A 224 15.70 8.42 35.90
C ARG A 224 14.32 8.17 36.48
N ASN A 225 14.11 8.59 37.74
CA ASN A 225 12.84 8.45 38.45
C ASN A 225 11.76 9.47 38.02
N ASN A 226 12.11 10.50 37.25
CA ASN A 226 11.17 11.50 36.75
C ASN A 226 11.55 11.96 35.35
N LEU A 227 11.19 11.15 34.36
CA LEU A 227 11.54 11.38 32.97
C LEU A 227 10.57 12.39 32.33
N ARG A 228 11.12 13.45 31.75
CA ARG A 228 10.33 14.35 30.88
C ARG A 228 10.40 13.82 29.46
N VAL A 229 9.23 13.53 28.88
CA VAL A 229 9.11 13.05 27.50
C VAL A 229 8.54 14.13 26.60
N ALA A 230 8.94 14.12 25.33
CA ALA A 230 8.39 14.99 24.29
C ALA A 230 7.48 14.19 23.37
N MET A 231 6.19 14.52 23.33
CA MET A 231 5.24 13.91 22.40
C MET A 231 5.32 14.61 21.05
N ARG A 232 5.56 13.86 19.98
CA ARG A 232 5.67 14.41 18.62
C ARG A 232 4.80 13.63 17.65
N SER A 233 4.08 14.34 16.79
CA SER A 233 3.32 13.73 15.70
C SER A 233 4.26 13.22 14.59
N SER A 234 4.20 11.92 14.31
CA SER A 234 4.79 11.32 13.12
C SER A 234 3.67 11.12 12.10
N ALA A 235 3.72 11.86 11.00
CA ALA A 235 2.70 11.75 9.98
C ALA A 235 2.90 10.45 9.19
N TRP A 236 1.81 9.70 9.04
CA TRP A 236 1.73 8.60 8.10
C TRP A 236 1.48 9.14 6.68
N GLY A 237 2.02 8.45 5.67
CA GLY A 237 2.20 8.96 4.30
C GLY A 237 0.94 9.43 3.58
N ARG A 238 -0.24 9.00 4.03
CA ARG A 238 -1.54 9.49 3.54
C ARG A 238 -1.87 10.93 4.00
N VAL A 239 -1.43 11.33 5.20
CA VAL A 239 -1.67 12.66 5.79
C VAL A 239 -0.52 13.63 5.55
N ALA A 240 0.73 13.14 5.54
CA ALA A 240 1.92 13.97 5.36
C ALA A 240 1.94 14.72 4.01
N ARG A 241 1.43 14.09 2.94
CA ARG A 241 1.38 14.71 1.61
C ARG A 241 0.28 15.77 1.48
N GLN A 242 -0.77 15.71 2.29
CA GLN A 242 -1.91 16.63 2.19
C GLN A 242 -1.78 17.84 3.13
N VAL A 243 -1.16 17.68 4.31
CA VAL A 243 -0.97 18.78 5.27
C VAL A 243 0.15 19.75 4.87
N LEU A 244 1.20 19.28 4.19
CA LEU A 244 2.31 20.14 3.74
C LEU A 244 1.95 21.02 2.53
N ARG A 245 0.76 20.86 1.93
CA ARG A 245 0.27 21.69 0.82
C ARG A 245 -0.68 22.81 1.26
N GLY A 246 -1.08 22.85 2.54
CA GLY A 246 -2.02 23.86 3.06
C GLY A 246 -1.41 25.16 3.60
N SER A 247 -0.08 25.31 3.58
CA SER A 247 0.61 26.45 4.20
C SER A 247 1.45 27.31 3.24
N THR A 248 1.25 27.20 1.92
CA THR A 248 1.87 28.10 0.94
C THR A 248 0.87 28.54 -0.12
N THR A 249 -0.10 29.38 0.25
CA THR A 249 -0.73 30.35 -0.66
C THR A 249 -1.41 31.43 0.19
N HIS A 250 -0.67 32.50 0.49
CA HIS A 250 -1.18 33.87 0.59
C HIS A 250 0.00 34.85 0.60
N ASN A 251 0.40 35.25 -0.60
CA ASN A 251 0.58 36.64 -1.03
C ASN A 251 0.79 36.67 -2.54
#